data_AF-A0A2N2YVU5-F1
#
_entry.id   AF-A0A2N2YVU5-F1
#
_cell.length_a   1.000
_cell.length_b   1.000
_cell.length_c   1.000
_cell.angle_alpha   90.00
_cell.angle_beta   90.00
_cell.angle_gamma   90.00
#
_symmetry.space_group_name_H-M   'P 1'
#
loop_
_entity.id
_entity.type
_entity.pdbx_description
1 polymer ?
#
loop_
_entity_poly.entity_id
_entity_poly.type
_entity_poly.pdbx_seq_one_letter_code
_entity_poly.pdbx_strand_id
1 'polypeptide(L)' 'METLDVTQIEPKFKHSTIFQRFDALVGGESFVIHNDHDPKPLYYQMVAERGQTFDWEYIMEGPQFWEVKISKLNS' A
#
# COMPACT_ATOMS: atom_id res chain seq x y z
N MET A 1 -3.21 -13.90 0.65
CA MET A 1 -2.81 -12.48 0.72
C MET A 1 -1.77 -12.27 -0.36
N GLU A 2 -2.01 -11.33 -1.27
CA GLU A 2 -1.11 -11.05 -2.41
C GLU A 2 -0.11 -9.96 -2.05
N THR A 3 1.11 -10.06 -2.57
CA THR A 3 2.16 -9.05 -2.44
C THR A 3 2.41 -8.41 -3.80
N LEU A 4 2.26 -7.09 -3.86
CA LEU A 4 2.63 -6.26 -5.00
C LEU A 4 4.08 -5.81 -4.82
N ASP A 5 4.97 -6.30 -5.67
CA ASP A 5 6.35 -5.83 -5.71
C ASP A 5 6.44 -4.48 -6.42
N VAL A 6 6.53 -3.41 -5.62
CA VAL A 6 6.58 -2.03 -6.10
C VAL A 6 7.95 -1.70 -6.69
N THR A 7 8.99 -2.48 -6.38
CA THR A 7 10.35 -2.26 -6.92
C THR A 7 10.42 -2.52 -8.43
N GLN A 8 9.53 -3.37 -8.95
CA GLN A 8 9.46 -3.73 -10.36
C GLN A 8 8.62 -2.75 -11.20
N ILE A 9 7.94 -1.79 -10.56
CA ILE A 9 7.08 -0.82 -11.22
C ILE A 9 7.85 0.48 -11.47
N GLU A 10 7.75 1.03 -12.69
CA GLU A 10 8.36 2.33 -13.00
C GLU A 10 7.88 3.41 -12.00
N PRO A 11 8.77 4.29 -11.50
CA PRO A 11 8.45 5.25 -10.44
C PRO A 11 7.18 6.08 -10.67
N LYS A 12 6.95 6.51 -11.92
CA LYS A 12 5.77 7.32 -12.30
C LYS A 12 4.44 6.57 -12.19
N PHE A 13 4.46 5.23 -12.15
CA PHE A 13 3.27 4.38 -12.08
C PHE A 13 3.08 3.69 -10.73
N LYS A 14 4.04 3.77 -9.80
CA LYS A 14 3.98 3.11 -8.50
C LYS A 14 2.70 3.47 -7.74
N HIS A 15 2.48 4.76 -7.50
CA HIS A 15 1.35 5.22 -6.69
C HIS A 15 0.01 4.93 -7.38
N SER A 16 -0.10 5.18 -8.68
CA SER A 16 -1.34 4.91 -9.41
C SER A 16 -1.71 3.43 -9.40
N THR A 17 -0.72 2.54 -9.51
CA THR A 17 -0.96 1.08 -9.45
C THR A 17 -1.43 0.64 -8.06
N ILE A 18 -0.82 1.17 -7.00
CA ILE A 18 -1.21 0.86 -5.62
C ILE A 18 -2.64 1.36 -5.33
N PHE A 19 -2.98 2.58 -5.79
CA PHE A 19 -4.32 3.12 -5.61
C PHE A 19 -5.36 2.31 -6.39
N GLN A 20 -5.09 1.95 -7.64
CA GLN A 20 -5.98 1.08 -8.41
C GLN A 20 -6.17 -0.28 -7.72
N ARG A 21 -5.10 -0.86 -7.16
CA ARG A 21 -5.18 -2.12 -6.42
C ARG A 21 -6.07 -1.98 -5.18
N PHE A 22 -5.88 -0.91 -4.41
CA PHE A 22 -6.68 -0.61 -3.22
C PHE A 22 -8.16 -0.34 -3.56
N ASP A 23 -8.43 0.44 -4.59
CA ASP A 23 -9.78 0.80 -5.01
C ASP A 23 -10.58 -0.44 -5.47
N ALA A 24 -9.89 -1.42 -6.07
CA ALA A 24 -10.46 -2.69 -6.49
C ALA A 24 -10.77 -3.68 -5.34
N LEU A 25 -10.26 -3.43 -4.12
CA LEU A 25 -10.57 -4.28 -2.97
C LEU A 25 -12.04 -4.16 -2.55
N VAL A 26 -12.59 -5.27 -2.07
CA VAL A 26 -13.81 -5.28 -1.27
C VAL A 26 -13.46 -4.96 0.20
N GLY A 27 -14.42 -4.45 0.98
CA GLY A 27 -14.25 -4.28 2.41
C GLY A 27 -13.77 -5.57 3.08
N GLY A 28 -12.78 -5.44 3.97
CA GLY A 28 -12.15 -6.55 4.69
C GLY A 28 -11.00 -7.21 3.94
N GLU A 29 -10.80 -6.90 2.65
CA GLU A 29 -9.66 -7.42 1.89
C GLU A 29 -8.39 -6.60 2.12
N SER A 30 -7.25 -7.22 1.83
CA SER A 30 -5.94 -6.61 1.99
C SER A 30 -4.92 -7.15 0.98
N PHE A 31 -3.89 -6.35 0.74
CA PHE A 31 -2.69 -6.76 0.02
C PHE A 31 -1.46 -6.14 0.69
N VAL A 32 -0.29 -6.65 0.33
CA VAL A 32 0.99 -6.14 0.81
C VAL A 32 1.72 -5.42 -0.32
N ILE A 33 2.36 -4.31 -0.02
CA ILE A 33 3.37 -3.73 -0.90
C ILE A 33 4.76 -4.13 -0.41
N HIS A 34 5.62 -4.54 -1.34
CA HIS A 34 7.05 -4.74 -1.10
C HIS A 34 7.82 -3.60 -1.76
N ASN A 35 8.64 -2.89 -0.99
CA ASN A 35 9.36 -1.70 -1.45
C ASN A 35 10.80 -1.67 -0.91
N ASP A 36 11.68 -0.94 -1.62
CA ASP A 36 13.10 -0.78 -1.29
C ASP A 36 13.38 0.39 -0.32
N HIS A 37 12.34 1.13 0.08
CA HIS A 37 12.40 2.25 1.04
C HIS A 37 11.09 2.41 1.80
N ASP A 38 11.11 3.22 2.86
CA ASP A 38 9.92 3.52 3.68
C ASP A 38 8.82 4.20 2.83
N PRO A 39 7.63 3.58 2.67
CA PRO A 39 6.50 4.12 1.93
C PRO A 39 5.68 5.16 2.71
N LYS A 40 6.19 5.76 3.79
CA LYS A 40 5.52 6.82 4.55
C LYS A 40 4.92 7.97 3.72
N PRO A 41 5.56 8.48 2.64
CA PRO A 41 4.92 9.50 1.78
C PRO A 41 3.64 8.99 1.11
N LEU A 42 3.61 7.72 0.70
CA LEU A 42 2.45 7.07 0.10
C LEU A 42 1.30 6.96 1.11
N TYR A 43 1.58 6.64 2.37
CA TYR A 43 0.56 6.63 3.45
C TYR A 43 -0.18 7.97 3.53
N TYR A 44 0.55 9.08 3.62
CA TYR A 44 -0.08 10.41 3.71
C TYR A 44 -0.89 10.74 2.45
N GLN A 45 -0.43 10.32 1.28
CA GLN A 45 -1.18 10.52 0.04
C GLN A 45 -2.47 9.69 0.04
N MET A 46 -2.45 8.44 0.51
CA MET A 46 -3.67 7.63 0.67
C MET A 46 -4.66 8.26 1.64
N VAL A 47 -4.18 8.78 2.78
CA VAL A 47 -5.05 9.47 3.75
C VAL A 47 -5.69 10.71 3.12
N ALA A 48 -4.95 11.50 2.33
CA ALA A 48 -5.48 12.68 1.66
C ALA A 48 -6.53 12.33 0.59
N GLU A 49 -6.31 11.23 -0.15
CA GLU A 49 -7.10 10.84 -1.32
C GLU A 49 -8.29 9.92 -1.00
N ARG A 50 -8.23 9.17 0.10
CA ARG A 50 -9.23 8.16 0.48
C ARG A 50 -9.78 8.34 1.90
N GLY A 51 -9.15 9.20 2.71
CA GLY A 51 -9.50 9.35 4.11
C GLY A 51 -9.08 8.14 4.94
N GLN A 52 -9.68 7.99 6.12
CA GLN A 52 -9.40 6.90 7.06
C GLN A 52 -10.26 5.66 6.77
N THR A 53 -10.30 5.21 5.52
CA THR A 53 -11.07 4.04 5.07
C THR A 53 -10.23 2.77 4.98
N PHE A 54 -9.00 2.80 5.48
CA PHE A 54 -8.04 1.70 5.41
C PHE A 54 -7.18 1.62 6.67
N ASP A 55 -6.66 0.42 6.92
CA ASP A 55 -5.60 0.18 7.89
C ASP A 55 -4.25 0.06 7.18
N TRP A 56 -3.21 0.50 7.89
CA TRP A 56 -1.82 0.48 7.45
C TRP A 56 -0.95 -0.23 8.50
N GLU A 57 -0.42 -1.39 8.15
CA GLU A 57 0.34 -2.25 9.05
C GLU A 57 1.71 -2.55 8.45
N TYR A 58 2.78 -2.20 9.16
CA TYR A 58 4.13 -2.63 8.77
C TYR A 58 4.32 -4.10 9.12
N ILE A 59 4.59 -4.93 8.11
CA ILE A 59 5.02 -6.31 8.27
C ILE A 59 6.54 -6.39 8.42
N MET A 60 7.26 -5.53 7.69
CA MET A 60 8.71 -5.44 7.73
C MET A 60 9.16 -3.98 7.64
N GLU A 61 10.05 -3.58 8.54
CA GLU A 61 10.60 -2.24 8.64
C GLU A 61 12.12 -2.24 8.49
N GLY A 62 12.60 -2.18 7.24
CA GLY A 62 13.96 -1.80 6.87
C GLY A 62 15.13 -2.54 7.55
N PRO A 63 16.38 -2.12 7.26
CA PRO A 63 16.77 -1.09 6.30
C PRO A 63 16.79 -1.58 4.84
N GLN A 64 16.69 -2.89 4.59
CA GLN A 64 16.79 -3.47 3.25
C GLN A 64 15.46 -3.51 2.50
N PHE A 65 14.38 -3.86 3.20
CA PHE A 65 13.05 -3.99 2.59
C PHE A 65 11.99 -3.45 3.52
N TRP A 66 10.91 -2.96 2.92
CA TRP A 66 9.74 -2.47 3.60
C TRP A 66 8.53 -3.21 3.07
N GLU A 67 7.83 -3.89 3.96
CA GLU A 67 6.58 -4.56 3.63
C GLU A 67 5.45 -3.96 4.45
N VAL A 68 4.43 -3.48 3.75
CA VAL A 68 3.26 -2.86 4.38
C VAL A 68 2.01 -3.54 3.87
N LYS A 69 1.19 -4.00 4.80
CA LYS A 69 -0.15 -4.45 4.52
C LYS A 69 -1.13 -3.29 4.55
N ILE A 70 -1.88 -3.16 3.48
CA ILE A 70 -2.93 -2.17 3.29
C ILE A 70 -4.25 -2.93 3.28
N SER A 71 -5.13 -2.64 4.24
CA SER A 71 -6.42 -3.32 4.37
C SER A 71 -7.57 -2.33 4.17
N LYS A 72 -8.57 -2.68 3.35
CA LYS A 72 -9.77 -1.85 3.20
C LYS A 72 -10.74 -2.15 4.33
N LEU A 73 -11.21 -1.13 5.04
CA LEU A 73 -12.14 -1.31 6.14
C LEU A 73 -13.54 -1.69 5.62
N ASN A 74 -14.24 -2.55 6.37
CA ASN A 74 -15.68 -2.78 6.18
C ASN A 74 -16.42 -1.52 6.63
N SER A 75 -16.78 -0.66 5.68
CA SER A 75 -17.68 0.49 5.94
C SER A 75 -19.13 0.04 5.90
#